data_AF-A0A2N2LI19-F1
#
_entry.id   AF-A0A2N2LI19-F1
#
_cell.length_a   1.000
_cell.length_b   1.000
_cell.length_c   1.000
_cell.angle_alpha   90.00
_cell.angle_beta   90.00
_cell.angle_gamma   90.00
#
_symmetry.space_group_name_H-M   'P 1'
#
loop_
_entity.id
_entity.type
_entity.pdbx_description
1 polymer ?
#
loop_
_entity_poly.entity_id
_entity_poly.type
_entity_poly.pdbx_seq_one_letter_code
_entity_poly.pdbx_strand_id
1 'polypeptide(L)'
;MKFIGMFLKLIGSIIKTTVILAICSSILFVAYKGNQPMQVPLASKGMTYFDFIADRIDAAKTVEPSRCGWGMMLSLVALGPIYSFVYTEVGI
;
A
#
# COMPACT_ATOMS: atom_id res chain seq x y z
N MET A 1 42.48 -5.14 -14.19
CA MET A 1 41.59 -3.98 -13.91
C MET A 1 40.26 -4.02 -14.67
N LYS A 2 40.21 -4.34 -15.97
CA LYS A 2 38.95 -4.43 -16.76
C LYS A 2 37.92 -5.44 -16.22
N PHE A 3 38.37 -6.64 -15.81
CA PHE A 3 37.48 -7.69 -15.30
C PHE A 3 36.78 -7.32 -13.98
N ILE A 4 37.47 -6.64 -13.07
CA ILE A 4 36.91 -6.18 -11.79
C ILE A 4 35.81 -5.13 -12.01
N GLY A 5 36.04 -4.17 -12.91
CA GLY A 5 35.03 -3.17 -13.25
C GLY A 5 33.79 -3.77 -13.94
N MET A 6 33.98 -4.81 -14.76
CA MET A 6 32.88 -5.55 -15.39
C MET A 6 32.05 -6.33 -14.36
N PHE A 7 32.71 -6.98 -13.40
CA PHE A 7 32.05 -7.68 -12.30
C PHE A 7 31.21 -6.75 -11.41
N LEU A 8 31.77 -5.59 -11.03
CA LEU A 8 31.05 -4.61 -10.22
C LEU A 8 29.81 -4.04 -10.93
N LYS A 9 29.89 -3.79 -12.24
CA LYS A 9 28.74 -3.37 -13.05
C LYS A 9 27.66 -4.45 -13.13
N LEU A 10 28.05 -5.71 -13.26
CA LEU A 10 27.15 -6.86 -13.26
C LEU A 10 26.39 -6.96 -11.94
N ILE A 11 27.11 -6.90 -10.81
CA ILE A 11 26.50 -6.93 -9.46
C ILE A 11 25.53 -5.75 -9.29
N GLY A 12 25.95 -4.53 -9.63
CA GLY A 12 25.08 -3.35 -9.53
C GLY A 12 23.83 -3.46 -10.41
N SER A 13 23.97 -4.01 -11.62
CA SER A 13 22.83 -4.25 -12.52
C SER A 13 21.87 -5.29 -11.96
N ILE A 14 22.39 -6.38 -11.37
CA ILE A 14 21.56 -7.42 -10.75
C ILE A 14 20.79 -6.83 -9.57
N ILE A 15 21.45 -6.10 -8.67
CA ILE A 15 20.80 -5.47 -7.52
C ILE A 15 19.68 -4.53 -7.99
N LYS A 16 19.97 -3.66 -8.96
CA LYS A 16 18.96 -2.73 -9.51
C LYS A 16 17.76 -3.47 -10.08
N THR A 17 17.98 -4.50 -10.89
CA THR A 17 16.90 -5.29 -11.48
C THR A 17 16.08 -6.01 -10.41
N THR A 18 16.72 -6.60 -9.41
CA THR A 18 16.04 -7.28 -8.29
C THR A 18 15.18 -6.31 -7.49
N VAL A 19 15.67 -5.11 -7.19
CA VAL A 19 14.90 -4.08 -6.47
C VAL A 19 13.67 -3.67 -7.28
N ILE A 20 13.82 -3.42 -8.59
CA ILE A 20 12.70 -3.07 -9.46
C ILE A 20 11.67 -4.20 -9.49
N LEU A 21 12.11 -5.45 -9.65
CA LEU A 21 11.23 -6.62 -9.64
C LEU A 21 10.47 -6.77 -8.33
N ALA A 22 11.14 -6.58 -7.19
CA ALA A 22 10.51 -6.65 -5.87
C ALA A 22 9.43 -5.58 -5.68
N ILE A 23 9.66 -4.35 -6.16
CA ILE A 23 8.68 -3.27 -6.12
C ILE A 23 7.48 -3.61 -7.02
N CYS A 24 7.74 -4.03 -8.26
CA CYS A 24 6.69 -4.40 -9.21
C CYS A 24 5.84 -5.57 -8.71
N SER A 25 6.45 -6.63 -8.17
CA SER A 25 5.72 -7.78 -7.65
C SER A 25 4.86 -7.41 -6.44
N SER A 26 5.35 -6.53 -5.56
CA SER A 26 4.59 -6.03 -4.41
C SER A 26 3.37 -5.22 -4.84
N ILE A 27 3.53 -4.32 -5.82
CA ILE A 27 2.41 -3.53 -6.37
C ILE A 27 1.37 -4.46 -7.00
N LEU A 28 1.80 -5.43 -7.80
CA LEU A 28 0.90 -6.41 -8.41
C LEU A 28 0.16 -7.24 -7.36
N PHE A 29 0.83 -7.64 -6.29
CA PHE A 29 0.22 -8.38 -5.18
C PHE A 29 -0.87 -7.57 -4.49
N VAL A 30 -0.60 -6.31 -4.14
CA VAL A 30 -1.59 -5.41 -3.51
C VAL A 30 -2.76 -5.14 -4.45
N ALA A 31 -2.50 -4.90 -5.74
CA ALA A 31 -3.57 -4.69 -6.73
C ALA A 31 -4.46 -5.93 -6.87
N TYR A 32 -3.86 -7.12 -6.95
CA TYR A 32 -4.59 -8.38 -7.04
C TYR A 32 -5.44 -8.63 -5.79
N LYS A 33 -4.84 -8.52 -4.60
CA LYS A 33 -5.54 -8.72 -3.32
C LYS A 33 -6.61 -7.66 -3.08
N GLY A 34 -6.37 -6.41 -3.48
CA GLY A 34 -7.32 -5.31 -3.30
C GLY A 34 -8.57 -5.45 -4.17
N ASN A 35 -8.46 -6.13 -5.33
CA ASN A 35 -9.58 -6.39 -6.23
C ASN A 35 -10.39 -7.66 -5.86
N GLN A 36 -9.95 -8.41 -4.85
CA GLN A 36 -10.73 -9.54 -4.33
C GLN A 36 -11.83 -9.03 -3.39
N PRO A 37 -12.99 -9.73 -3.33
CA PRO A 37 -14.06 -9.36 -2.40
C PRO A 37 -13.55 -9.48 -0.96
N MET A 38 -13.84 -8.46 -0.14
CA MET A 38 -13.46 -8.44 1.27
C MET A 38 -14.19 -9.54 2.05
N GLN A 39 -13.44 -10.31 2.83
CA GLN A 39 -13.99 -11.32 3.76
C GLN A 39 -14.19 -10.73 5.16
N VAL A 40 -14.63 -9.48 5.26
CA VAL A 40 -14.87 -8.82 6.54
C VAL A 40 -16.35 -9.00 6.93
N PRO A 41 -16.68 -9.50 8.13
CA PRO A 41 -18.06 -9.81 8.53
C PRO A 41 -19.04 -8.61 8.47
N LEU A 42 -18.50 -7.39 8.58
CA LEU A 42 -19.26 -6.13 8.52
C LEU A 42 -19.23 -5.44 7.14
N ALA A 43 -18.46 -5.96 6.17
CA ALA A 43 -18.42 -5.38 4.84
C ALA A 43 -19.64 -5.81 4.01
N SER A 44 -20.16 -4.90 3.21
CA SER A 44 -21.25 -5.18 2.26
C SER A 44 -20.82 -6.30 1.30
N LYS A 45 -21.71 -7.28 1.11
CA LYS A 45 -21.41 -8.55 0.43
C LYS A 45 -20.90 -8.30 -1.00
N GLY A 46 -19.62 -8.60 -1.25
CA GLY A 46 -18.99 -8.48 -2.56
C GLY A 46 -18.21 -7.18 -2.82
N MET A 47 -18.13 -6.26 -1.86
CA MET A 47 -17.32 -5.04 -1.99
C MET A 47 -15.82 -5.38 -2.00
N THR A 48 -15.05 -4.78 -2.92
CA THR A 48 -13.59 -4.93 -2.95
C THR A 48 -12.93 -3.94 -1.97
N TYR A 49 -11.64 -4.13 -1.68
CA TYR A 49 -10.91 -3.19 -0.82
C TYR A 49 -10.85 -1.78 -1.43
N PHE A 50 -10.73 -1.68 -2.75
CA PHE A 50 -10.69 -0.38 -3.43
C PHE A 50 -12.04 0.33 -3.38
N ASP A 51 -13.14 -0.40 -3.53
CA ASP A 51 -14.48 0.16 -3.39
C ASP A 51 -14.71 0.70 -1.96
N PHE A 52 -14.28 -0.06 -0.95
CA PHE A 52 -14.36 0.36 0.45
C PHE A 52 -13.55 1.64 0.71
N ILE A 53 -12.32 1.73 0.20
CA ILE A 53 -11.50 2.94 0.36
C ILE A 53 -12.09 4.13 -0.41
N ALA A 54 -12.61 3.90 -1.62
CA ALA A 54 -13.26 4.94 -2.42
C ALA A 54 -14.47 5.52 -1.69
N ASP A 55 -15.32 4.67 -1.11
CA ASP A 55 -16.47 5.06 -0.28
C ASP A 55 -16.02 5.91 0.93
N ARG A 56 -14.95 5.52 1.61
CA ARG A 56 -14.39 6.28 2.74
C ARG A 56 -13.78 7.61 2.34
N ILE A 57 -13.15 7.70 1.18
CA ILE A 57 -12.63 8.97 0.64
C ILE A 57 -13.78 9.87 0.26
N ASP A 58 -14.84 9.34 -0.34
CA ASP A 58 -16.03 10.12 -0.70
C ASP A 58 -16.76 10.63 0.55
N ALA A 59 -16.95 9.77 1.54
CA ALA A 59 -17.46 10.15 2.86
C ALA A 59 -16.54 11.19 3.55
N ALA A 60 -15.22 11.09 3.37
CA ALA A 60 -14.32 12.11 3.89
C ALA A 60 -14.53 13.47 3.20
N LYS A 61 -14.81 13.52 1.89
CA LYS A 61 -15.09 14.79 1.20
C LYS A 61 -16.33 15.48 1.74
N THR A 62 -17.37 14.74 2.11
CA THR A 62 -18.60 15.32 2.67
C THR A 62 -18.41 15.88 4.08
N VAL A 63 -17.47 15.33 4.85
CA VAL A 63 -17.14 15.77 6.22
C VAL A 63 -16.09 16.90 6.24
N GLU A 64 -15.51 17.27 5.10
CA GLU A 64 -14.45 18.29 4.94
C GLU A 64 -13.37 18.28 6.06
N PRO A 65 -12.64 17.17 6.26
CA PRO A 65 -11.58 17.06 7.25
C PRO A 65 -10.41 18.04 7.00
N SER A 66 -10.33 18.65 5.81
CA SER A 66 -9.46 19.78 5.51
C SER A 66 -9.74 21.00 6.41
N ARG A 67 -10.96 21.15 6.95
CA ARG A 67 -11.31 22.18 7.94
C ARG A 67 -10.67 21.91 9.30
N CYS A 68 -10.26 20.67 9.58
CA CYS A 68 -9.47 20.31 10.76
C CYS A 68 -7.95 20.50 10.53
N GLY A 69 -7.55 21.02 9.36
CA GLY A 69 -6.16 21.34 9.01
C GLY A 69 -5.43 20.21 8.27
N TRP A 70 -4.50 20.59 7.39
CA TRP A 70 -3.69 19.67 6.57
C TRP A 70 -2.91 18.62 7.39
N GLY A 71 -2.58 18.94 8.64
CA GLY A 71 -1.87 18.03 9.56
C GLY A 71 -2.68 16.79 9.95
N MET A 72 -4.01 16.85 9.94
CA MET A 72 -4.87 15.73 10.32
C MET A 72 -4.98 14.69 9.19
N MET A 73 -4.92 15.10 7.93
CA MET A 73 -4.93 14.15 6.79
C MET A 73 -3.58 13.46 6.60
N LEU A 74 -2.47 14.19 6.74
CA LEU A 74 -1.14 13.58 6.68
C LEU A 74 -0.90 12.58 7.82
N SER A 75 -1.36 12.89 9.03
CA SER A 75 -1.26 11.96 10.15
C SER A 75 -2.12 10.71 9.92
N LEU A 76 -3.31 10.83 9.33
CA LEU A 76 -4.15 9.68 8.96
C LEU A 76 -3.50 8.80 7.87
N VAL A 77 -2.85 9.39 6.87
CA VAL A 77 -2.12 8.63 5.83
C VAL A 77 -0.88 7.96 6.41
N ALA A 78 -0.15 8.64 7.30
CA ALA A 78 1.07 8.08 7.92
C ALA A 78 0.76 7.01 8.98
N LEU A 79 -0.26 7.24 9.81
CA LEU A 79 -0.64 6.34 10.91
C LEU A 79 -1.63 5.26 10.48
N GLY A 80 -2.40 5.47 9.42
CA GLY A 80 -3.38 4.50 8.91
C GLY A 80 -2.78 3.12 8.61
N PRO A 81 -1.62 3.03 7.92
CA PRO A 81 -0.92 1.76 7.70
C PRO A 81 -0.43 1.11 8.99
N ILE A 82 0.09 1.90 9.93
CA ILE A 82 0.59 1.41 11.23
C ILE A 82 -0.57 0.86 12.07
N TYR A 83 -1.68 1.60 12.12
CA TYR A 83 -2.90 1.19 12.81
C TYR A 83 -3.47 -0.08 12.18
N SER A 84 -3.51 -0.16 10.85
CA SER A 84 -3.95 -1.36 10.14
C SER A 84 -3.07 -2.56 10.48
N PHE A 85 -1.74 -2.40 10.51
CA PHE A 85 -0.80 -3.44 10.88
C PHE A 85 -0.99 -3.93 12.33
N VAL A 86 -1.07 -3.03 13.30
CA VAL A 86 -1.30 -3.39 14.72
C VAL A 86 -2.62 -4.15 14.90
N TYR A 87 -3.67 -3.75 14.19
CA TYR A 87 -4.98 -4.41 14.31
C TYR A 87 -5.16 -5.64 13.40
N THR A 88 -4.26 -5.90 12.46
CA THR A 88 -4.23 -7.17 11.70
C THR A 88 -3.33 -8.21 12.34
N GLU A 89 -2.23 -7.82 12.98
CA GLU A 89 -1.33 -8.76 13.68
C GLU A 89 -1.88 -9.22 15.05
N VAL A 90 -2.70 -8.41 15.73
CA VAL A 90 -3.38 -8.78 16.99
C VAL A 90 -4.75 -9.44 16.73
N GLY A 91 -5.20 -9.44 15.47
CA GLY A 91 -6.47 -10.01 15.03
C GLY A 91 -6.36 -11.36 14.31
N ILE A 92 -5.20 -12.02 14.39
CA ILE A 92 -5.03 -13.45 14.07
C ILE A 92 -5.01 -14.24 15.38
#